data_AF-A0A925B4F0-F1
#
_entry.id   AF-A0A925B4F0-F1
#
_cell.length_a   1.000
_cell.length_b   1.000
_cell.length_c   1.000
_cell.angle_alpha   90.00
_cell.angle_beta   90.00
_cell.angle_gamma   90.00
#
_symmetry.space_group_name_H-M   'P 1'
#
loop_
_entity.id
_entity.type
_entity.pdbx_description
1 polymer ?
#
loop_
_entity_poly.entity_id
_entity_poly.type
_entity_poly.pdbx_seq_one_letter_code
_entity_poly.pdbx_strand_id
1 'polypeptide(L)'
;LTETEIIKIAGENKIEIIELQSVASKKPSQINVDFVLLRLGVEPNTALFRGQIETDESGYIKINENCDTNLQHVYAIGDVANPLSPTISGASGDGAKVVKIILARDSANAKRR
;
A
#
# COMPACT_ATOMS: atom_id res chain seq x y z
N LEU A 1 16.49 20.66 8.14
CA LEU A 1 16.51 19.48 7.25
C LEU A 1 15.37 19.50 6.23
N THR A 2 14.44 20.45 6.26
CA THR A 2 13.51 20.69 5.15
C THR A 2 14.31 21.12 3.90
N GLU A 3 13.79 20.83 2.70
CA GLU A 3 14.42 21.17 1.40
C GLU A 3 15.80 20.55 1.20
N THR A 4 15.94 19.28 1.60
CA THR A 4 17.19 18.53 1.48
C THR A 4 16.88 17.11 1.02
N GLU A 5 17.68 16.60 0.10
CA GLU A 5 17.53 15.26 -0.47
C GLU A 5 18.67 14.36 0.02
N ILE A 6 18.38 13.09 0.27
CA ILE A 6 19.41 12.07 0.52
C ILE A 6 19.99 11.68 -0.84
N ILE A 7 21.28 11.94 -1.03
CA ILE A 7 22.00 11.58 -2.27
C ILE A 7 22.77 10.28 -2.13
N LYS A 8 23.07 9.85 -0.90
CA LYS A 8 23.77 8.59 -0.62
C LYS A 8 23.47 8.08 0.78
N ILE A 9 23.35 6.77 0.89
CA ILE A 9 23.35 6.02 2.15
C ILE A 9 24.59 5.12 2.11
N ALA A 10 25.46 5.18 3.12
CA ALA A 10 26.74 4.48 3.09
C ALA A 10 27.16 3.92 4.46
N GLY A 11 28.04 2.93 4.38
CA GLY A 11 28.69 2.23 5.48
C GLY A 11 29.20 0.87 4.98
N GLU A 12 30.05 0.20 5.76
CA GLU A 12 30.70 -1.05 5.32
C GLU A 12 29.81 -2.27 5.63
N ASN A 13 29.62 -2.57 6.92
CA ASN A 13 28.83 -3.72 7.39
C ASN A 13 27.41 -3.32 7.83
N LYS A 14 27.21 -2.03 8.14
CA LYS A 14 25.93 -1.43 8.53
C LYS A 14 25.86 0.00 8.01
N ILE A 15 24.69 0.63 8.11
CA ILE A 15 24.57 2.07 7.83
C ILE A 15 25.38 2.84 8.88
N GLU A 16 26.16 3.81 8.41
CA GLU A 16 26.98 4.67 9.25
C GLU A 16 26.74 6.15 8.94
N ILE A 17 26.54 6.48 7.67
CA ILE A 17 26.38 7.86 7.21
C ILE A 17 25.27 8.00 6.16
N ILE A 18 24.68 9.20 6.13
CA ILE A 18 23.93 9.70 4.99
C ILE A 18 24.59 10.96 4.43
N GLU A 19 24.67 11.06 3.11
CA GLU A 19 25.01 12.29 2.42
C GLU A 19 23.73 12.98 1.95
N LEU A 20 23.66 14.27 2.22
CA LEU A 20 22.51 15.13 2.00
C LEU A 20 22.89 16.26 1.05
N GLN A 21 21.95 16.72 0.23
CA GLN A 21 22.13 17.91 -0.58
C GLN A 21 20.97 18.88 -0.37
N SER A 22 21.28 20.12 -0.01
CA SER A 22 20.28 21.20 0.04
C SER A 22 19.78 21.52 -1.37
N VAL A 23 18.47 21.56 -1.57
CA VAL A 23 17.85 21.85 -2.87
C VAL A 23 18.21 23.27 -3.34
N ALA A 24 18.16 24.24 -2.43
CA ALA A 24 18.41 25.65 -2.71
C ALA A 24 19.90 25.97 -2.91
N SER A 25 20.77 25.51 -2.00
CA SER A 25 22.19 25.89 -2.02
C SER A 25 23.09 24.92 -2.78
N LYS A 26 22.58 23.72 -3.12
CA LYS A 26 23.34 22.59 -3.69
C LYS A 26 24.55 22.15 -2.89
N LYS A 27 24.70 22.64 -1.64
CA LYS A 27 25.80 22.27 -0.75
C LYS A 27 25.58 20.86 -0.18
N PRO A 28 26.57 19.96 -0.28
CA PRO A 28 26.50 18.67 0.36
C PRO A 28 26.77 18.78 1.87
N SER A 29 26.15 17.91 2.65
CA SER A 29 26.45 17.70 4.07
C SER A 29 26.37 16.22 4.42
N GLN A 30 26.96 15.84 5.55
CA GLN A 30 26.97 14.46 6.04
C GLN A 30 26.40 14.39 7.46
N ILE A 31 25.67 13.31 7.75
CA ILE A 31 25.16 13.01 9.09
C ILE A 31 25.48 11.55 9.40
N ASN A 32 26.09 11.31 10.56
CA ASN A 32 26.27 9.97 11.09
C ASN A 32 24.94 9.45 11.63
N VAL A 33 24.53 8.26 11.21
CA VAL A 33 23.28 7.62 11.62
C VAL A 33 23.47 6.11 11.75
N ASP A 34 22.76 5.49 12.68
CA ASP A 34 22.73 4.03 12.77
C ASP A 34 21.64 3.42 11.86
N PHE A 35 20.57 4.16 11.57
CA PHE A 35 19.41 3.67 10.80
C PHE A 35 18.79 4.75 9.92
N VAL A 36 18.25 4.32 8.77
CA VAL A 36 17.45 5.16 7.88
C VAL A 36 16.11 4.47 7.64
N LEU A 37 15.01 5.15 7.97
CA LEU A 37 13.65 4.69 7.70
C LEU A 37 13.07 5.50 6.53
N LEU A 38 12.98 4.87 5.36
CA LEU A 38 12.41 5.49 4.16
C LEU A 38 10.88 5.34 4.19
N ARG A 39 10.17 6.48 4.21
CA ARG A 39 8.70 6.53 4.13
C ARG A 39 8.27 7.54 3.07
N LEU A 40 8.43 7.15 1.80
CA LEU A 40 8.22 8.01 0.63
C LEU A 40 6.83 7.88 -0.01
N GLY A 41 5.98 7.02 0.54
CA GLY A 41 4.70 6.62 -0.05
C GLY A 41 4.68 5.13 -0.40
N VAL A 42 3.52 4.65 -0.86
CA VAL A 42 3.30 3.26 -1.25
C VAL A 42 2.63 3.26 -2.62
N GLU A 43 3.16 2.50 -3.56
CA GLU A 43 2.48 2.18 -4.82
C GLU A 43 1.73 0.85 -4.64
N PRO A 44 0.40 0.80 -4.84
CA PRO A 44 -0.36 -0.43 -4.71
C PRO A 44 -0.01 -1.42 -5.84
N ASN A 45 0.09 -2.71 -5.49
CA ASN A 45 0.45 -3.79 -6.42
C ASN A 45 -0.70 -4.19 -7.37
N THR A 46 -1.18 -3.25 -8.18
CA THR A 46 -2.36 -3.42 -9.06
C THR A 46 -2.01 -3.51 -10.54
N ALA A 47 -0.73 -3.48 -10.89
CA ALA A 47 -0.27 -3.49 -12.28
C ALA A 47 -0.85 -4.64 -13.12
N LEU A 48 -0.97 -5.84 -12.53
CA LEU A 48 -1.53 -7.03 -13.19
C LEU A 48 -3.02 -6.88 -13.57
N PHE A 49 -3.76 -6.03 -12.87
CA PHE A 49 -5.22 -5.87 -13.02
C PHE A 49 -5.62 -4.60 -13.79
N ARG A 50 -4.63 -3.85 -14.31
CA ARG A 50 -4.89 -2.63 -15.09
C ARG A 50 -5.80 -2.95 -16.29
N GLY A 51 -6.87 -2.16 -16.42
CA GLY A 51 -7.89 -2.33 -17.46
C GLY A 51 -8.85 -3.51 -17.24
N GLN A 52 -8.70 -4.26 -16.15
CA GLN A 52 -9.60 -5.37 -15.78
C GLN A 52 -10.44 -5.04 -14.56
N ILE A 53 -9.81 -4.47 -13.53
CA ILE A 53 -10.45 -4.04 -12.28
C ILE A 53 -10.34 -2.52 -12.18
N GLU A 54 -11.42 -1.86 -11.76
CA GLU A 54 -11.43 -0.42 -11.55
C GLU A 54 -10.54 -0.01 -10.38
N THR A 55 -9.68 0.97 -10.63
CA THR A 55 -8.86 1.61 -9.60
C THR A 55 -9.20 3.09 -9.45
N ASP A 56 -8.83 3.69 -8.33
CA ASP A 56 -8.80 5.14 -8.17
C ASP A 56 -7.60 5.78 -8.89
N GLU A 57 -7.48 7.10 -8.79
CA GLU A 57 -6.41 7.88 -9.42
C GLU A 57 -5.02 7.55 -8.84
N SER A 58 -4.97 7.01 -7.62
CA SER A 58 -3.73 6.58 -6.95
C SER A 58 -3.42 5.10 -7.19
N GLY A 59 -4.25 4.40 -7.98
CA GLY A 59 -4.05 3.00 -8.36
C GLY A 59 -4.58 1.97 -7.37
N TYR A 60 -5.29 2.37 -6.31
CA TYR A 60 -5.92 1.43 -5.37
C TYR A 60 -7.20 0.85 -5.96
N ILE A 61 -7.49 -0.41 -5.67
CA ILE A 61 -8.70 -1.08 -6.17
C ILE A 61 -9.94 -0.45 -5.50
N LYS A 62 -10.89 0.00 -6.31
CA LYS A 62 -12.16 0.50 -5.82
C LYS A 62 -13.01 -0.65 -5.29
N ILE A 63 -13.54 -0.48 -4.08
CA ILE A 63 -14.44 -1.43 -3.45
C ILE A 63 -15.68 -0.77 -2.86
N ASN A 64 -16.75 -1.53 -2.69
CA ASN A 64 -17.90 -1.13 -1.88
C ASN A 64 -17.74 -1.56 -0.40
N GLU A 65 -18.78 -1.32 0.41
CA GLU A 65 -18.81 -1.72 1.82
C GLU A 65 -18.67 -3.22 2.09
N ASN A 66 -18.84 -4.08 1.08
CA ASN A 66 -18.71 -5.53 1.15
C ASN A 66 -17.37 -6.04 0.61
N CYS A 67 -16.45 -5.12 0.28
CA CYS A 67 -15.16 -5.41 -0.36
C CYS A 67 -15.30 -6.00 -1.78
N ASP A 68 -16.45 -5.78 -2.43
CA ASP A 68 -16.66 -6.16 -3.84
C ASP A 68 -15.91 -5.19 -4.74
N THR A 69 -15.26 -5.71 -5.77
CA THR A 69 -14.78 -4.91 -6.90
C THR A 69 -15.91 -4.63 -7.89
N ASN A 70 -15.61 -3.98 -9.01
CA ASN A 70 -16.55 -3.84 -10.14
C ASN A 70 -16.88 -5.18 -10.82
N LEU A 71 -16.10 -6.24 -10.58
CA LEU A 71 -16.32 -7.56 -11.17
C LEU A 71 -17.02 -8.50 -10.17
N GLN A 72 -18.04 -9.22 -10.66
CA GLN A 72 -18.78 -10.18 -9.85
C GLN A 72 -17.86 -11.32 -9.35
N HIS A 73 -18.00 -11.67 -8.08
CA HIS A 73 -17.20 -12.71 -7.40
C HIS A 73 -15.69 -12.39 -7.28
N VAL A 74 -15.27 -11.17 -7.59
CA VAL A 74 -13.90 -10.68 -7.38
C VAL A 74 -13.92 -9.65 -6.26
N TYR A 75 -13.06 -9.86 -5.27
CA TYR A 75 -12.97 -9.05 -4.06
C TYR A 75 -11.54 -8.52 -3.90
N ALA A 76 -11.39 -7.36 -3.26
CA ALA A 76 -10.10 -6.80 -2.89
C ALA A 76 -10.12 -6.38 -1.41
N ILE A 77 -9.05 -6.70 -0.68
CA ILE A 77 -8.95 -6.52 0.78
C ILE A 77 -7.56 -6.04 1.18
N GLY A 78 -7.46 -5.42 2.36
CA GLY A 78 -6.19 -4.91 2.88
C GLY A 78 -5.66 -3.72 2.10
N ASP A 79 -4.36 -3.50 2.17
CA ASP A 79 -3.69 -2.26 1.72
C ASP A 79 -4.01 -1.88 0.27
N VAL A 80 -4.22 -2.86 -0.62
CA VAL A 80 -4.54 -2.62 -2.04
C VAL A 80 -5.90 -1.94 -2.27
N ALA A 81 -6.80 -2.01 -1.28
CA ALA A 81 -8.14 -1.45 -1.32
C ALA A 81 -8.45 -0.53 -0.11
N ASN A 82 -7.48 -0.28 0.78
CA ASN A 82 -7.62 0.57 1.96
C ASN A 82 -6.42 1.54 2.09
N PRO A 83 -6.37 2.60 1.26
CA PRO A 83 -5.25 3.55 1.26
C PRO A 83 -5.16 4.44 2.51
N LEU A 84 -6.26 4.62 3.25
CA LEU A 84 -6.34 5.58 4.35
C LEU A 84 -5.71 5.07 5.65
N SER A 85 -5.84 3.77 5.93
CA SER A 85 -5.36 3.17 7.18
C SER A 85 -4.95 1.71 6.98
N PRO A 86 -3.86 1.45 6.23
CA PRO A 86 -3.33 0.10 6.06
C PRO A 86 -2.82 -0.41 7.42
N THR A 87 -3.45 -1.48 7.92
CA THR A 87 -3.08 -2.12 9.19
C THR A 87 -3.24 -3.62 9.07
N ILE A 88 -2.40 -4.37 9.80
CA ILE A 88 -2.44 -5.84 9.84
C ILE A 88 -3.83 -6.33 10.29
N SER A 89 -4.37 -5.71 11.35
CA SER A 89 -5.69 -6.06 11.88
C SER A 89 -6.82 -5.74 10.91
N GLY A 90 -6.75 -4.61 10.20
CA GLY A 90 -7.72 -4.24 9.17
C GLY A 90 -7.73 -5.24 8.01
N ALA A 91 -6.56 -5.52 7.43
CA ALA A 91 -6.43 -6.48 6.34
C ALA A 91 -6.91 -7.90 6.73
N SER A 92 -6.58 -8.34 7.95
CA SER A 92 -7.04 -9.63 8.48
C SER A 92 -8.57 -9.64 8.69
N GLY A 93 -9.12 -8.54 9.20
CA GLY A 93 -10.56 -8.35 9.41
C GLY A 93 -11.34 -8.37 8.10
N ASP A 94 -10.84 -7.69 7.07
CA ASP A 94 -11.42 -7.68 5.72
C ASP A 94 -11.47 -9.10 5.14
N GLY A 95 -10.38 -9.87 5.29
CA GLY A 95 -10.35 -11.29 4.89
C GLY A 95 -11.43 -12.13 5.57
N ALA A 96 -11.54 -12.02 6.90
CA ALA A 96 -12.57 -12.74 7.66
C ALA A 96 -14.00 -12.32 7.26
N LYS A 97 -14.20 -11.03 6.95
CA LYS A 97 -15.46 -10.48 6.49
C LYS A 97 -15.86 -11.03 5.12
N VAL A 98 -14.96 -10.99 4.14
CA VAL A 98 -15.22 -11.45 2.77
C VAL A 98 -15.59 -12.94 2.73
N VAL A 99 -14.90 -13.79 3.49
CA VAL A 99 -15.25 -15.22 3.57
C VAL A 99 -16.70 -15.43 4.03
N LYS A 100 -17.15 -14.68 5.05
CA LYS A 100 -18.56 -14.77 5.51
C LYS A 100 -19.54 -14.27 4.46
N ILE A 101 -19.20 -13.22 3.72
CA ILE A 101 -20.02 -12.68 2.63
C ILE A 101 -20.17 -13.73 1.52
N ILE A 102 -19.07 -14.38 1.11
CA ILE A 102 -19.08 -15.45 0.11
C ILE A 102 -20.01 -16.58 0.55
N LEU A 103 -19.84 -17.10 1.78
CA LEU A 103 -20.66 -18.19 2.30
C LEU A 103 -22.15 -17.85 2.38
N ALA A 104 -22.48 -16.60 2.78
CA ALA A 104 -23.86 -16.14 2.84
C ALA A 104 -24.51 -16.06 1.45
N ARG A 105 -23.76 -15.57 0.45
CA ARG A 105 -24.21 -15.47 -0.94
C ARG A 105 -24.40 -16.85 -1.58
N ASP A 106 -23.47 -17.78 -1.35
CA ASP A 106 -23.58 -19.16 -1.85
C ASP A 106 -24.80 -19.87 -1.26
N SER A 107 -25.02 -19.72 0.05
CA SER A 107 -26.19 -20.28 0.74
C SER A 107 -27.51 -19.72 0.21
N ALA A 108 -27.55 -18.41 -0.09
CA ALA A 108 -28.73 -17.77 -0.67
C ALA A 108 -29.00 -18.24 -2.10
N ASN A 109 -27.95 -18.43 -2.90
CA ASN A 109 -28.06 -18.95 -4.26
C ASN A 109 -28.50 -20.42 -4.30
N ALA A 110 -28.03 -21.25 -3.36
CA ALA A 110 -28.45 -22.64 -3.24
C ALA A 110 -29.95 -22.78 -2.91
N LYS A 111 -30.53 -21.86 -2.12
CA LYS A 111 -31.97 -21.85 -1.80
C LYS A 111 -32.87 -21.34 -2.93
N ARG A 112 -32.30 -20.70 -3.95
CA ARG A 112 -33.02 -20.17 -5.12
C ARG A 112 -33.01 -21.13 -6.31
N ARG A 113 -32.21 -22.19 -6.24
CA ARG A 113 -32.18 -23.31 -7.19
C ARG A 113 -33.11 -24.41 -6.72
#